data_AF-A0A1Y2K3U4-F1
#
_entry.id   AF-A0A1Y2K3U4-F1
#
_cell.length_a   1.000
_cell.length_b   1.000
_cell.length_c   1.000
_cell.angle_alpha   90.00
_cell.angle_beta   90.00
_cell.angle_gamma   90.00
#
_symmetry.space_group_name_H-M   'P 1'
#
loop_
_entity.id
_entity.type
_entity.pdbx_description
1 polymer ?
#
loop_
_entity_poly.entity_id
_entity_poly.type
_entity_poly.pdbx_seq_one_letter_code
_entity_poly.pdbx_strand_id
1 'polypeptide(L)' 'MSDEKELKKQLAKLKRLASELAGEIHDVVEDTLWSEYDRLPELSKDLVAACEKAKAFQAENNL' A
#
# COMPACT_ATOMS: atom_id res chain seq x y z
N MET A 1 -4.96 2.33 -27.14
CA MET A 1 -4.92 1.01 -26.47
C MET A 1 -3.72 0.83 -25.54
N SER A 2 -2.61 1.57 -25.69
CA SER A 2 -1.43 1.42 -24.82
C SER A 2 -1.52 2.18 -23.49
N ASP A 3 -2.20 3.33 -23.46
CA ASP A 3 -2.20 4.20 -22.28
C ASP A 3 -3.02 3.64 -21.12
N GLU A 4 -4.24 3.15 -21.38
CA GLU A 4 -5.07 2.54 -20.35
C GLU A 4 -4.42 1.31 -19.71
N LYS A 5 -3.71 0.50 -20.51
CA LYS A 5 -2.98 -0.67 -20.02
C LYS A 5 -1.82 -0.27 -19.11
N GLU A 6 -1.09 0.79 -19.45
CA GLU A 6 0.01 1.29 -18.62
C GLU A 6 -0.52 1.92 -17.33
N LEU A 7 -1.62 2.68 -17.40
CA LEU A 7 -2.32 3.23 -16.24
C LEU A 7 -2.79 2.13 -15.28
N LYS A 8 -3.40 1.06 -15.79
CA LYS A 8 -3.77 -0.12 -14.97
C LYS A 8 -2.57 -0.80 -14.33
N LYS A 9 -1.44 -0.89 -15.04
CA LYS A 9 -0.19 -1.44 -14.51
C LYS A 9 0.38 -0.57 -13.38
N GLN A 10 0.33 0.75 -13.52
CA GLN A 10 0.74 1.69 -12.48
C GLN A 10 -0.18 1.59 -11.25
N LEU A 11 -1.50 1.54 -11.44
CA LEU A 11 -2.45 1.33 -10.36
C LEU A 11 -2.20 0.00 -9.62
N ALA A 12 -1.89 -1.08 -10.35
CA ALA A 12 -1.57 -2.37 -9.75
C ALA A 12 -0.29 -2.30 -8.88
N LYS A 13 0.73 -1.57 -9.32
CA LYS A 13 1.94 -1.32 -8.52
C LYS A 13 1.64 -0.56 -7.24
N LEU A 14 0.81 0.49 -7.31
CA LEU A 14 0.41 1.27 -6.13
C LEU A 14 -0.37 0.42 -5.13
N LYS A 15 -1.31 -0.41 -5.61
CA LYS A 15 -2.05 -1.35 -4.74
C LYS A 15 -1.13 -2.41 -4.13
N ARG A 16 -0.15 -2.91 -4.88
CA ARG A 16 0.83 -3.87 -4.39
C ARG A 16 1.65 -3.30 -3.22
N LEU A 17 2.09 -2.05 -3.31
CA LEU A 17 2.81 -1.39 -2.21
C LEU A 17 1.97 -1.37 -0.92
N ALA A 18 0.68 -1.03 -1.02
CA ALA A 18 -0.21 -1.07 0.14
C ALA A 18 -0.36 -2.49 0.70
N SER A 19 -0.44 -3.51 -0.16
CA SER A 19 -0.50 -4.91 0.29
C SER A 19 0.79 -5.38 0.95
N GLU A 20 1.96 -4.94 0.47
CA GLU A 20 3.26 -5.26 1.07
C GLU A 20 3.36 -4.67 2.49
N LEU A 21 2.99 -3.40 2.67
CA LEU A 21 2.92 -2.76 3.99
C LEU A 21 1.94 -3.45 4.94
N ALA A 22 0.79 -3.90 4.44
CA ALA A 22 -0.16 -4.67 5.23
C ALA A 22 0.42 -6.03 5.68
N GLY A 23 1.23 -6.67 4.84
CA GLY A 23 1.98 -7.88 5.18
C GLY A 23 3.01 -7.62 6.28
N GLU A 24 3.78 -6.54 6.19
CA GLU A 24 4.73 -6.16 7.24
C GLU A 24 4.03 -5.92 8.59
N ILE A 25 2.87 -5.25 8.59
CA ILE A 25 2.09 -5.06 9.81
C ILE A 25 1.61 -6.41 10.37
N HIS A 26 1.14 -7.32 9.51
CA HIS A 26 0.74 -8.66 9.92
C HIS A 26 1.90 -9.39 10.60
N ASP A 27 3.08 -9.40 9.98
CA ASP A 27 4.26 -10.08 10.51
C ASP A 27 4.69 -9.47 11.86
N VAL A 28 4.63 -8.15 12.01
CA VAL A 28 4.92 -7.50 13.31
C VAL A 28 3.90 -7.91 14.38
N VAL A 29 2.61 -7.97 14.04
CA VAL A 29 1.56 -8.32 15.00
C VAL A 29 1.57 -9.81 15.37
N GLU A 30 1.87 -10.69 14.42
CA GLU A 30 1.86 -12.15 14.64
C GLU A 30 3.17 -12.69 15.22
N ASP A 31 4.32 -12.22 14.73
CA ASP A 31 5.62 -12.85 15.02
C ASP A 31 6.51 -12.03 15.97
N THR A 32 6.53 -10.69 15.83
CA THR A 32 7.54 -9.85 16.50
C THR A 32 6.98 -8.77 17.43
N LEU A 33 5.72 -8.89 17.84
CA LEU A 33 4.98 -7.84 18.56
C LEU A 33 5.73 -7.26 19.75
N TRP A 34 6.29 -8.10 20.61
CA TRP A 34 6.98 -7.64 21.83
C TRP A 34 8.34 -6.99 21.59
N SER A 35 8.87 -7.09 20.37
CA SER A 35 10.19 -6.60 19.99
C SER A 35 10.14 -5.44 18.99
N GLU A 36 9.09 -5.34 18.16
CA GLU A 36 9.01 -4.41 17.03
C GLU A 36 7.70 -3.60 16.98
N TYR A 37 6.88 -3.60 18.04
CA TYR A 37 5.61 -2.83 18.05
C TYR A 37 5.80 -1.33 17.82
N ASP A 38 6.98 -0.78 18.10
CA ASP A 38 7.33 0.62 17.91
C ASP A 38 7.31 1.04 16.43
N ARG A 39 7.42 0.08 15.51
CA ARG A 39 7.34 0.31 14.05
C ARG A 39 5.89 0.44 13.56
N LEU A 40 4.91 -0.10 14.29
CA LEU A 40 3.50 -0.13 13.86
C LEU A 40 2.91 1.26 13.55
N PRO A 41 3.18 2.34 14.30
CA PRO A 41 2.68 3.66 13.97
C PRO A 41 3.17 4.18 12.62
N GLU A 42 4.44 3.98 12.29
CA GLU A 42 5.02 4.39 11.02
C GLU A 42 4.50 3.54 9.86
N LEU A 43 4.51 2.21 10.02
CA LEU A 43 3.94 1.28 9.03
C LEU A 43 2.46 1.57 8.74
N SER A 44 1.69 1.90 9.78
CA SER A 44 0.27 2.25 9.62
C SER A 44 0.10 3.56 8.85
N LYS A 45 0.94 4.57 9.12
CA LYS A 45 0.92 5.84 8.40
C LYS A 45 1.25 5.64 6.92
N ASP A 46 2.27 4.84 6.63
CA ASP A 46 2.70 4.54 5.28
C ASP A 46 1.64 3.71 4.53
N LEU A 47 1.01 2.75 5.19
CA LEU A 47 -0.10 1.97 4.63
C LEU A 47 -1.26 2.88 4.21
N VAL A 48 -1.66 3.80 5.09
CA VAL A 48 -2.72 4.77 4.80
C VAL A 48 -2.32 5.63 3.60
N ALA A 49 -1.11 6.18 3.59
CA ALA A 49 -0.61 7.00 2.48
C ALA A 49 -0.58 6.23 1.15
N ALA A 50 -0.16 4.96 1.15
CA ALA A 50 -0.15 4.11 -0.04
C ALA A 50 -1.57 3.84 -0.55
N CYS A 51 -2.52 3.58 0.35
CA CYS A 51 -3.93 3.41 0.01
C CYS A 51 -4.54 4.68 -0.60
N GLU A 52 -4.28 5.83 0.01
CA GLU A 52 -4.75 7.13 -0.49
C GLU A 52 -4.15 7.45 -1.85
N LYS A 53 -2.86 7.20 -2.04
CA LYS A 53 -2.18 7.41 -3.33
C LYS A 53 -2.77 6.52 -4.44
N ALA A 54 -3.06 5.26 -4.14
CA ALA A 54 -3.70 4.36 -5.10
C ALA A 54 -5.12 4.83 -5.46
N LYS A 55 -5.90 5.31 -4.47
CA LYS A 55 -7.25 5.84 -4.70
C LYS A 55 -7.24 7.14 -5.49
N ALA A 56 -6.34 8.07 -5.15
CA ALA A 56 -6.17 9.32 -5.88
C ALA A 56 -5.78 9.06 -7.34
N PHE A 57 -4.80 8.19 -7.58
CA PHE A 57 -4.41 7.79 -8.93
C PHE A 57 -5.56 7.16 -9.71
N GLN A 58 -6.35 6.29 -9.07
CA GLN A 58 -7.52 5.68 -9.70
C GLN A 58 -8.56 6.74 -10.11
N ALA A 59 -8.86 7.69 -9.22
CA ALA A 59 -9.82 8.76 -9.46
C ALA A 59 -9.35 9.74 -10.55
N GLU A 60 -8.08 10.16 -10.52
CA GLU A 60 -7.50 11.09 -11.50
C GLU A 60 -7.50 10.53 -12.92
N ASN A 61 -7.39 9.21 -13.06
CA ASN A 61 -7.28 8.54 -14.35
C ASN A 61 -8.58 7.85 -14.79
N ASN A 62 -9.69 8.02 -14.05
CA ASN A 62 -10.98 7.38 -14.30
C ASN A 62 -10.86 5.84 -14.54
N LEU A 63 -10.10 5.16 -13.68
CA LEU A 63 -9.81 3.72 -13.76
C LEU A 63 -10.73 2.83 -12.91
#